data_AF-A0A925SEC4-F1
#
_entry.id   AF-A0A925SEC4-F1
#
_cell.length_a   1.000
_cell.length_b   1.000
_cell.length_c   1.000
_cell.angle_alpha   90.00
_cell.angle_beta   90.00
_cell.angle_gamma   90.00
#
_symmetry.space_group_name_H-M   'P 1'
#
loop_
_entity.id
_entity.type
_entity.pdbx_description
1 polymer ?
#
loop_
_entity_poly.entity_id
_entity_poly.type
_entity_poly.pdbx_seq_one_letter_code
_entity_poly.pdbx_strand_id
1 'polypeptide(L)' 'RLGGAEISRAEQHREGKIPLHTLRQPIDYGFTEANTIAGKIGIKVWICKPQDTPEAENTPAQPEKAIA' A
#
# COMPACT_ATOMS: atom_id res chain seq x y z
N ARG A 1 -16.63 1.75 -0.81
CA ARG A 1 -17.35 0.71 -0.02
C ARG A 1 -16.83 -0.68 -0.41
N LEU A 2 -16.60 -1.60 0.54
CA LEU A 2 -16.12 -2.96 0.22
C LEU A 2 -17.21 -3.77 -0.50
N GLY A 3 -16.89 -4.30 -1.68
CA GLY A 3 -17.78 -5.19 -2.45
C GLY A 3 -19.14 -4.60 -2.86
N GLY A 4 -19.31 -3.26 -2.83
CA GLY A 4 -20.60 -2.63 -3.12
C GLY A 4 -21.67 -2.77 -2.03
N ALA A 5 -21.30 -3.21 -0.82
CA ALA A 5 -22.26 -3.36 0.28
C ALA A 5 -22.83 -2.01 0.75
N GLU A 6 -24.10 -2.02 1.19
CA GLU A 6 -24.85 -0.87 1.76
C GLU A 6 -24.15 -0.29 3.00
N ILE A 7 -23.62 -1.17 3.85
CA ILE A 7 -22.96 -0.82 5.12
C ILE A 7 -21.44 -0.87 4.93
N SER A 8 -20.78 0.24 5.23
CA SER A 8 -19.32 0.37 5.17
C SER A 8 -18.63 -0.53 6.21
N ARG A 9 -17.57 -1.22 5.79
CA ARG A 9 -16.75 -2.10 6.62
C ARG A 9 -15.26 -1.82 6.37
N ALA A 10 -14.43 -2.16 7.34
CA ALA A 10 -12.99 -2.16 7.20
C ALA A 10 -12.49 -3.59 7.38
N GLU A 11 -11.75 -4.08 6.39
CA GLU A 11 -11.11 -5.39 6.43
C GLU A 11 -9.59 -5.20 6.57
N GLN A 12 -8.95 -6.05 7.35
CA GLN A 12 -7.51 -6.03 7.54
C GLN A 12 -6.98 -7.42 7.32
N HIS A 13 -6.01 -7.53 6.42
CA HIS A 13 -5.19 -8.72 6.24
C HIS A 13 -3.75 -8.35 6.58
N ARG A 14 -3.05 -9.25 7.28
CA ARG A 14 -1.66 -9.05 7.67
C ARG A 14 -0.95 -10.38 7.52
N GLU A 15 0.19 -10.36 6.85
CA GLU A 15 1.05 -11.51 6.68
C GLU A 15 2.42 -11.19 7.27
N GLY A 16 3.02 -12.14 7.99
CA GLY A 16 4.29 -11.94 8.69
C GLY A 16 4.18 -11.06 9.94
N LYS A 17 5.29 -10.36 10.27
CA LYS A 17 5.42 -9.57 11.50
C LYS A 17 5.56 -8.08 11.17
N ILE A 18 4.66 -7.28 11.74
CA ILE A 18 4.66 -5.81 11.61
C ILE A 18 4.69 -5.20 13.02
N PRO A 19 5.87 -4.99 13.62
CA PRO A 19 5.97 -4.50 15.00
C PRO A 19 5.87 -2.98 15.04
N LEU A 20 4.65 -2.47 15.07
CA LEU A 20 4.33 -1.03 15.09
C LEU A 20 4.85 -0.28 16.33
N HIS A 21 5.18 -1.00 17.41
CA HIS A 21 5.73 -0.40 18.64
C HIS A 21 7.26 -0.29 18.64
N THR A 22 7.95 -0.89 17.67
CA THR A 22 9.42 -0.91 17.61
C THR A 22 9.93 0.17 16.67
N LEU A 23 10.37 1.31 17.21
CA LEU A 23 10.81 2.47 16.42
C LEU A 23 12.05 2.21 15.53
N ARG A 24 12.90 1.25 15.90
CA ARG A 24 14.14 0.95 15.15
C ARG A 24 13.93 0.16 13.86
N GLN A 25 12.74 -0.39 13.61
CA GLN A 25 12.50 -1.16 12.40
C GLN A 25 12.10 -0.25 11.23
N PRO A 26 12.63 -0.48 10.02
CA PRO A 26 12.21 0.25 8.83
C PRO A 26 10.80 -0.21 8.42
N ILE A 27 9.80 0.62 8.75
CA ILE A 27 8.40 0.39 8.40
C ILE A 27 7.96 1.51 7.46
N ASP A 28 7.60 1.15 6.23
CA ASP A 28 6.99 2.07 5.29
C ASP A 28 5.47 2.07 5.45
N TYR A 29 4.90 3.27 5.50
CA TYR A 29 3.46 3.46 5.53
C TYR A 29 3.00 4.20 4.26
N GLY A 30 1.99 3.64 3.61
CA GLY A 30 1.32 4.24 2.47
C GLY A 30 -0.18 4.34 2.69
N PHE A 31 -0.76 5.46 2.30
CA PHE A 31 -2.21 5.65 2.26
C PHE A 31 -2.64 6.12 0.88
N THR A 32 -3.69 5.49 0.34
CA THR A 32 -4.30 5.92 -0.92
C THR A 32 -5.81 5.70 -0.89
N GLU A 33 -6.53 6.49 -1.67
CA GLU A 33 -7.97 6.36 -1.86
C GLU A 33 -8.24 5.81 -3.27
N ALA A 34 -9.00 4.72 -3.35
CA ALA A 34 -9.53 4.21 -4.61
C ALA A 34 -10.92 4.81 -4.86
N ASN A 35 -11.09 5.46 -6.00
CA ASN A 35 -12.39 5.92 -6.48
C ASN A 35 -13.09 4.76 -7.19
N THR A 36 -14.22 4.32 -6.64
CA THR A 36 -15.04 3.25 -7.22
C THR A 36 -16.45 3.76 -7.48
N ILE A 37 -17.22 3.00 -8.26
CA ILE A 37 -18.62 3.33 -8.60
C ILE A 37 -19.48 3.43 -7.32
N ALA A 38 -19.22 2.57 -6.33
CA ALA A 38 -19.90 2.55 -5.04
C ALA A 38 -19.30 3.53 -4.02
N GLY A 39 -18.54 4.54 -4.47
CA GLY A 39 -17.90 5.56 -3.65
C GLY A 39 -16.40 5.33 -3.43
N LYS A 40 -15.83 5.99 -2.42
CA LYS A 40 -14.40 5.90 -2.14
C LYS A 40 -14.06 4.70 -1.23
N ILE A 41 -12.87 4.13 -1.41
CA ILE A 41 -12.29 3.09 -0.53
C ILE A 41 -10.91 3.57 -0.09
N GLY A 42 -10.70 3.72 1.22
CA GLY A 42 -9.39 4.04 1.77
C GLY A 42 -8.56 2.77 1.97
N ILE A 43 -7.33 2.76 1.47
CA ILE A 43 -6.39 1.65 1.56
C ILE A 43 -5.17 2.11 2.36
N LYS A 44 -4.88 1.42 3.46
CA LYS A 44 -3.70 1.63 4.30
C LYS A 44 -2.79 0.42 4.19
N VAL A 45 -1.53 0.65 3.86
CA VAL A 45 -0.53 -0.40 3.69
C VAL A 45 0.65 -0.13 4.62
N TRP A 46 1.12 -1.18 5.29
CA TRP A 46 2.35 -1.18 6.08
C TRP A 46 3.28 -2.25 5.53
N ILE A 47 4.52 -1.87 5.22
CA ILE A 47 5.54 -2.80 4.72
C ILE A 47 6.72 -2.75 5.68
N CYS A 48 7.00 -3.87 6.34
CA CYS A 48 8.21 -4.03 7.14
C CYS A 48 9.32 -4.55 6.23
N LYS A 49 10.34 -3.73 5.96
CA LYS A 49 11.48 -4.13 5.12
C LYS A 49 12.50 -4.94 5.93
N PRO A 50 13.25 -5.88 5.31
CA PRO A 50 14.39 -6.51 5.94
C PRO A 50 15.49 -5.46 6.17
N GLN A 51 16.20 -5.58 7.29
CA GLN A 51 17.18 -4.58 7.72
C GLN A 51 18.44 -4.52 6.83
N ASP A 52 18.68 -5.55 6.01
CA ASP A 52 19.91 -5.74 5.22
C ASP A 52 19.68 -5.76 3.70
N THR A 53 18.58 -5.19 3.18
CA THR A 53 18.38 -5.12 1.72
C THR A 53 18.91 -3.79 1.18
N PRO A 54 19.94 -3.78 0.30
CA PRO A 54 20.33 -2.56 -0.38
C PRO A 54 19.12 -2.02 -1.13
N GLU A 55 18.84 -0.74 -0.97
CA GLU A 55 17.69 -0.07 -1.54
C GLU A 55 17.63 -0.34 -3.05
N ALA A 56 16.71 -1.21 -3.47
CA ALA A 56 16.42 -1.38 -4.88
C ALA A 56 15.84 -0.05 -5.36
N GLU A 57 16.61 0.65 -6.19
CA GLU A 57 16.25 1.87 -6.89
C GLU A 57 14.88 1.70 -7.53
N ASN A 58 13.85 2.28 -6.92
CA ASN A 58 12.55 2.43 -7.55
C ASN A 58 12.67 3.55 -8.58
N THR A 59 13.28 3.24 -9.72
CA THR A 59 13.12 4.05 -10.93
C THR A 59 11.68 3.84 -11.41
N PRO A 60 10.82 4.86 -11.43
CA PRO A 60 9.55 4.73 -12.11
C PRO A 60 9.88 4.49 -13.59
N ALA A 61 9.59 3.28 -14.08
CA ALA A 61 9.62 2.98 -15.49
C ALA A 61 8.66 3.95 -16.19
N GLN A 62 9.22 5.00 -16.79
CA GLN A 62 8.53 5.82 -17.78
C GLN A 62 8.52 5.00 -19.08
N PRO A 63 7.35 4.58 -19.59
CA PRO A 63 7.27 4.28 -21.00
C PRO A 63 7.06 5.60 -21.74
N GLU A 64 8.12 6.39 -21.87
CA GLU A 64 8.28 7.21 -23.07
C GLU A 64 8.66 6.25 -24.19
N LYS A 65 7.70 5.87 -25.03
CA LYS A 65 7.97 5.70 -26.46
C LYS A 65 6.78 6.23 -27.24
N ALA A 66 7.01 7.39 -27.84
CA ALA A 66 6.38 7.84 -29.06
C ALA A 66 6.23 6.68 -30.06
N ILE A 67 5.05 6.56 -30.65
CA ILE A 67 4.86 5.88 -31.93
C ILE A 67 3.92 6.77 -32.75
N ALA A 68 4.55 7.38 -33.77
CA ALA A 68 4.05 7.86 -35.07
C ALA A 68 2.67 8.52 -35.16
#